data_AF-A0A1H4HKT7-F1
#
_entry.id   AF-A0A1H4HKT7-F1
#
_cell.length_a   1.000
_cell.length_b   1.000
_cell.length_c   1.000
_cell.angle_alpha   90.00
_cell.angle_beta   90.00
_cell.angle_gamma   90.00
#
_symmetry.space_group_name_H-M   'P 1'
#
loop_
_entity.id
_entity.type
_entity.pdbx_description
1 polymer ?
#
loop_
_entity_poly.entity_id
_entity_poly.type
_entity_poly.pdbx_seq_one_letter_code
_entity_poly.pdbx_strand_id
1 'polypeptide(L)'
;MPRYWYVYVPGLNPDPTLPANYRYTPFKPSCAIGSTICAIYSGVPSGYPANFFTILPSISDRLQNYIINGLSTHAPQPIVPRFFVYLKS
;
A
#
# COMPACT_ATOMS: atom_id res chain seq x y z
N MET A 1 12.00 -4.34 -11.13
CA MET A 1 10.59 -4.71 -10.88
C MET A 1 9.72 -3.48 -11.09
N PRO A 2 8.67 -3.57 -11.92
CA PRO A 2 7.71 -2.48 -12.07
C PRO A 2 6.99 -2.23 -10.73
N ARG A 3 6.60 -0.97 -10.49
CA ARG A 3 5.91 -0.55 -9.26
C ARG A 3 4.63 0.17 -9.61
N TYR A 4 3.57 -0.13 -8.87
CA TYR A 4 2.25 0.47 -9.08
C TYR A 4 1.62 0.88 -7.75
N TRP A 5 0.58 1.71 -7.87
CA TRP A 5 -0.24 2.14 -6.75
C TRP A 5 -1.32 1.10 -6.48
N TYR A 6 -1.51 0.79 -5.20
CA TYR A 6 -2.61 -0.03 -4.74
C TYR A 6 -3.35 0.64 -3.60
N VAL A 7 -4.66 0.80 -3.76
CA VAL A 7 -5.55 1.37 -2.74
C VAL A 7 -5.88 0.30 -1.72
N TYR A 8 -5.88 0.68 -0.45
CA TYR A 8 -6.32 -0.16 0.65
C TYR A 8 -7.85 -0.22 0.67
N VAL A 9 -8.38 -1.41 0.47
CA VAL A 9 -9.81 -1.73 0.48
C VAL A 9 -9.98 -2.92 1.43
N PRO A 10 -10.13 -2.67 2.75
CA PRO A 10 -10.26 -3.74 3.72
C PRO A 10 -11.52 -4.55 3.45
N GLY A 11 -11.37 -5.88 3.39
CA GLY A 11 -12.49 -6.81 3.40
C GLY A 11 -12.98 -7.11 4.82
N LEU A 12 -13.51 -8.33 5.02
CA LEU A 12 -13.93 -8.82 6.34
C LEU A 12 -12.79 -8.90 7.35
N ASN A 13 -11.55 -9.14 6.89
CA ASN A 13 -10.35 -9.05 7.72
C ASN A 13 -9.62 -7.74 7.39
N PRO A 14 -9.65 -6.73 8.29
CA PRO A 14 -9.03 -5.42 8.06
C PRO A 14 -7.53 -5.40 8.37
N ASP A 15 -6.83 -6.54 8.29
CA ASP A 15 -5.38 -6.59 8.48
C ASP A 15 -4.67 -5.89 7.31
N PRO A 16 -3.95 -4.79 7.59
CA PRO A 16 -3.26 -3.99 6.58
C PRO A 16 -2.04 -4.68 5.98
N THR A 17 -1.59 -5.80 6.53
CA THR A 17 -0.44 -6.57 6.01
C THR A 17 -0.85 -7.60 4.96
N LEU A 18 -2.15 -7.79 4.73
CA LEU A 18 -2.67 -8.73 3.75
C LEU A 18 -2.71 -8.13 2.33
N PRO A 19 -2.02 -8.74 1.34
CA PRO A 19 -2.06 -8.29 -0.05
C PRO A 19 -3.49 -8.27 -0.65
N ALA A 20 -4.36 -9.16 -0.16
CA ALA A 20 -5.76 -9.27 -0.58
C ALA A 20 -6.57 -7.99 -0.36
N ASN A 21 -6.16 -7.15 0.59
CA ASN A 21 -6.80 -5.86 0.90
C ASN A 21 -6.30 -4.71 0.01
N TYR A 22 -5.52 -5.00 -1.02
CA TYR A 22 -4.95 -3.99 -1.91
C TYR A 22 -5.39 -4.20 -3.35
N ARG A 23 -5.93 -3.13 -3.96
CA ARG A 23 -6.46 -3.12 -5.32
C ARG A 23 -5.70 -2.11 -6.17
N TYR A 24 -5.28 -2.51 -7.36
CA TYR A 24 -4.56 -1.64 -8.27
C TYR A 24 -5.34 -0.37 -8.59
N THR A 25 -4.62 0.75 -8.69
CA THR A 25 -5.12 2.00 -9.26
C THR A 25 -4.10 2.59 -10.23
N PRO A 26 -4.51 3.07 -11.40
CA PRO A 26 -3.61 3.82 -12.29
C PRO A 26 -3.36 5.25 -11.77
N PHE A 27 -4.16 5.72 -10.82
CA PHE A 27 -4.10 7.10 -10.32
C PHE A 27 -3.25 7.17 -9.06
N LYS A 28 -2.41 8.22 -8.97
CA LYS A 28 -1.67 8.53 -7.74
C LYS A 28 -2.68 8.93 -6.65
N PRO A 29 -2.67 8.26 -5.48
CA PRO A 29 -3.52 8.62 -4.34
C PRO A 29 -3.23 10.04 -3.82
N SER A 30 -4.26 10.73 -3.31
CA SER A 30 -4.17 12.09 -2.76
C SER A 30 -4.07 12.15 -1.23
N CYS A 31 -4.37 11.04 -0.55
CA CYS A 31 -4.20 10.90 0.89
C CYS A 31 -2.71 11.04 1.25
N ALA A 32 -2.39 11.85 2.26
CA ALA A 32 -1.01 12.16 2.63
C ALA A 32 -0.73 11.99 4.13
N ILE A 33 -1.76 12.12 4.98
CA ILE A 33 -1.68 12.12 6.44
C ILE A 33 -2.95 11.50 7.02
N GLY A 34 -2.84 10.85 8.20
CA GLY A 34 -3.99 10.35 8.95
C GLY A 34 -3.72 9.11 9.81
N SER A 35 -4.76 8.39 10.19
CA SER A 35 -4.69 7.26 11.14
C SER A 35 -4.97 5.88 10.55
N THR A 36 -5.40 5.82 9.28
CA THR A 36 -5.76 4.56 8.60
C THR A 36 -5.06 4.45 7.26
N ILE A 37 -4.74 3.25 6.76
CA ILE A 37 -4.08 3.13 5.45
C ILE A 37 -5.04 3.49 4.32
N CYS A 38 -4.54 4.25 3.37
CA CYS A 38 -5.24 4.65 2.17
C CYS A 38 -4.68 3.93 0.94
N ALA A 39 -3.36 3.90 0.77
CA ALA A 39 -2.72 3.26 -0.37
C ALA A 39 -1.24 2.99 -0.13
N ILE A 40 -0.70 2.04 -0.90
CA ILE A 40 0.72 1.68 -0.91
C ILE A 40 1.32 1.72 -2.31
N TYR A 41 2.62 1.99 -2.37
CA TYR A 41 3.41 1.82 -3.59
C TYR A 41 4.23 0.54 -3.50
N SER A 42 3.84 -0.48 -4.27
CA SER A 42 4.48 -1.81 -4.19
C SER A 42 5.08 -2.23 -5.53
N GLY A 43 6.19 -2.97 -5.45
CA GLY A 43 6.78 -3.64 -6.59
C GLY A 43 6.10 -4.97 -6.86
N VAL A 44 5.92 -5.28 -8.14
CA VAL A 44 5.25 -6.53 -8.58
C VAL A 44 6.28 -7.41 -9.29
N PRO A 45 6.24 -8.74 -9.07
CA PRO A 45 7.07 -9.65 -9.85
C PRO A 45 6.80 -9.52 -11.34
N SER A 46 7.84 -9.71 -12.16
CA SER A 46 7.71 -9.76 -13.62
C SER A 46 6.72 -10.84 -14.04
N GLY A 47 5.79 -10.51 -14.94
CA GLY A 47 4.74 -11.42 -15.42
C GLY A 47 3.35 -11.19 -14.81
N TYR A 48 3.23 -10.33 -13.80
CA TYR A 48 1.92 -9.90 -13.28
C TYR A 48 1.45 -8.64 -14.01
N PRO A 49 0.39 -8.71 -14.84
CA PRO A 49 -0.15 -7.53 -15.49
C PRO A 49 -0.78 -6.61 -14.44
N ALA A 50 -0.45 -5.32 -14.48
CA ALA A 50 -1.17 -4.32 -13.70
C ALA A 50 -2.43 -3.90 -14.48
N ASN A 51 -3.59 -4.41 -14.08
CA ASN A 51 -4.88 -3.99 -14.62
C ASN A 51 -5.84 -3.56 -13.49
N PHE A 52 -6.95 -2.90 -13.86
CA PHE A 52 -7.94 -2.33 -12.93
C PHE A 52 -8.50 -3.30 -11.87
N PHE A 53 -8.43 -4.61 -12.09
CA PHE A 53 -8.95 -5.63 -11.18
C PHE A 53 -7.86 -6.49 -10.53
N THR A 54 -6.60 -6.08 -10.65
CA THR A 54 -5.48 -6.85 -10.11
C THR A 54 -5.36 -6.63 -8.60
N ILE A 55 -5.43 -7.72 -7.86
CA ILE A 55 -5.07 -7.80 -6.44
C ILE A 55 -3.55 -7.76 -6.32
N LEU A 56 -3.02 -7.07 -5.30
CA LEU A 56 -1.59 -7.10 -5.04
C LEU A 56 -1.13 -8.55 -4.78
N PRO A 57 -0.15 -9.10 -5.52
CA PRO A 57 0.22 -10.51 -5.37
C PRO A 57 0.99 -10.78 -4.08
N SER A 58 1.81 -9.83 -3.62
CA SER A 58 2.59 -9.95 -2.39
C SER A 58 3.00 -8.59 -1.84
N ILE A 59 3.28 -8.57 -0.53
CA ILE A 59 3.83 -7.42 0.19
C ILE A 59 5.18 -7.87 0.74
N SER A 60 6.24 -7.12 0.46
CA SER A 60 7.57 -7.39 1.02
C SER A 60 7.62 -7.07 2.51
N ASP A 61 8.44 -7.79 3.28
CA ASP A 61 8.65 -7.55 4.73
C ASP A 61 8.99 -6.09 5.05
N ARG A 62 9.78 -5.44 4.19
CA ARG A 62 10.12 -4.01 4.36
C ARG A 62 8.88 -3.12 4.30
N LEU A 63 7.95 -3.41 3.39
CA LEU A 63 6.70 -2.67 3.26
C LEU A 63 5.76 -2.96 4.43
N GLN A 64 5.72 -4.21 4.92
CA GLN A 64 4.99 -4.54 6.15
C GLN A 64 5.54 -3.75 7.36
N ASN A 65 6.86 -3.66 7.50
CA ASN A 65 7.48 -2.86 8.57
C ASN A 65 7.12 -1.36 8.46
N TYR A 66 7.06 -0.81 7.23
CA TYR A 66 6.60 0.57 7.04
C TYR A 66 5.13 0.76 7.41
N ILE A 67 4.28 -0.22 7.08
CA ILE A 67 2.86 -0.23 7.44
C ILE A 67 2.70 -0.25 8.97
N ILE A 68 3.36 -1.19 9.64
CA ILE A 68 3.28 -1.35 11.10
C ILE A 68 3.78 -0.07 11.80
N ASN A 69 4.93 0.47 11.37
CA ASN A 69 5.50 1.67 11.96
C ASN A 69 4.63 2.92 11.72
N GLY A 70 4.10 3.06 10.50
CA GLY A 70 3.19 4.17 10.16
C GLY A 70 1.91 4.13 11.01
N LEU A 71 1.35 2.95 11.24
CA LEU A 71 0.18 2.78 12.11
C LEU A 71 0.50 2.95 13.60
N SER A 72 1.69 2.57 14.07
CA SER A 72 2.07 2.75 15.47
C SER A 72 2.41 4.20 15.82
N THR A 73 3.00 4.94 14.89
CA THR A 73 3.46 6.32 15.11
C THR A 73 2.51 7.38 14.59
N HIS A 74 1.54 7.00 13.76
CA HIS A 74 0.71 7.91 12.96
C HIS A 74 1.52 8.89 12.10
N ALA A 75 2.79 8.57 11.84
CA ALA A 75 3.67 9.38 11.02
C ALA A 75 3.72 8.82 9.59
N PRO A 76 3.81 9.69 8.57
CA PRO A 76 4.01 9.25 7.20
C PRO A 76 5.33 8.48 7.06
N GLN A 77 5.27 7.28 6.48
CA GLN A 77 6.43 6.40 6.35
C GLN A 77 6.58 5.85 4.92
N PRO A 78 7.84 5.73 4.46
CA PRO A 78 9.06 6.40 4.94
C PRO A 78 9.05 7.92 4.73
N ILE A 79 9.88 8.60 5.53
CA ILE A 79 10.18 10.04 5.46
C ILE A 79 10.86 10.43 4.12
N VAL A 80 11.33 9.43 3.35
CA VAL A 80 12.06 9.58 2.08
C VAL A 80 11.23 9.02 0.92
N PRO A 81 11.35 9.55 -0.31
CA PRO A 81 10.27 9.46 -1.30
C PRO A 81 10.17 8.13 -2.07
N ARG A 82 10.63 7.01 -1.50
CA ARG A 82 10.86 5.75 -2.26
C ARG A 82 9.94 4.60 -1.90
N PHE A 83 9.27 4.66 -0.76
CA PHE A 83 8.20 3.74 -0.38
C PHE A 83 7.12 4.64 0.22
N PHE A 84 5.84 4.39 0.03
CA PHE A 84 4.83 5.27 0.63
C PHE A 84 3.68 4.42 1.11
N VAL A 85 3.41 4.51 2.42
CA VAL A 85 2.14 4.18 3.03
C VAL A 85 1.44 5.51 3.24
N TYR A 86 0.40 5.77 2.45
CA TYR A 86 -0.42 6.95 2.65
C TYR A 86 -1.49 6.62 3.67
N LEU A 87 -1.59 7.45 4.71
CA LEU A 87 -2.68 7.34 5.67
C LEU A 87 -3.82 8.29 5.28
N LYS A 88 -5.07 7.91 5.53
CA LYS A 88 -6.29 8.69 5.35
C LYS A 88 -6.59 9.45 6.65
N SER A 89 -6.78 10.76 6.52
CA SER A 89 -7.15 11.69 7.60
C SER A 89 -8.53 11.40 8.17
#